data_AF-A0AA41VY33-F1
#
_entry.id   AF-A0AA41VY33-F1
#
_cell.length_a   1.000
_cell.length_b   1.000
_cell.length_c   1.000
_cell.angle_alpha   90.00
_cell.angle_beta   90.00
_cell.angle_gamma   90.00
#
_symmetry.space_group_name_H-M   'P 1'
#
loop_
_entity.id
_entity.type
_entity.pdbx_description
1 polymer ?
#
loop_
_entity_poly.entity_id
_entity_poly.type
_entity_poly.pdbx_seq_one_letter_code
_entity_poly.pdbx_strand_id
1 'polypeptide(L)'
;MSGFGPSDTDILFINTLLRASYGIPPIFGGFCCTFYLVVRVRKRKMLRWGLYWMLGGVLGLSFLFMVSPGFTEAVSRSESTIHFKNNTCLSYITAPDTDSWDCLTCLQASTGCGFCRGTHYNILGHSNGACLIAESNGTSKVCIDENRFWSTKHCEPNVFSRLVFLSFVIYTFSYSGSLEIVPWIINSQFYPIEVRGVYGGMAAATNWFFFLVIILLSFFFNSTLGPVFTFLLISLLSFCVLLLIKSFVPENTGFFTSARKRKRD
;
A
#
# COMPACT_ATOMS: atom_id res chain seq x y z
N MET A 1 0.62 -7.74 37.99
CA MET A 1 1.75 -6.89 37.55
C MET A 1 2.96 -7.80 37.36
N SER A 2 3.23 -8.19 36.12
CA SER A 2 4.45 -8.90 35.72
C SER A 2 4.53 -8.95 34.20
N GLY A 3 5.57 -8.35 33.63
CA GLY A 3 6.20 -8.80 32.39
C GLY A 3 5.56 -8.44 31.05
N PHE A 4 5.17 -7.17 30.83
CA PHE A 4 5.04 -6.65 29.47
C PHE A 4 6.45 -6.30 28.95
N GLY A 5 7.08 -7.26 28.25
CA GLY A 5 8.30 -7.05 27.51
C GLY A 5 8.14 -7.66 26.11
N PRO A 6 8.36 -6.91 25.02
CA PRO A 6 8.43 -7.49 23.68
C PRO A 6 9.62 -8.45 23.61
N SER A 7 9.52 -9.54 22.82
CA SER A 7 10.62 -10.48 22.64
C SER A 7 11.81 -9.78 21.99
N ASP A 8 13.05 -10.18 22.30
CA ASP A 8 14.26 -9.51 21.78
C ASP A 8 14.29 -9.44 20.24
N THR A 9 13.69 -10.42 19.57
CA THR A 9 13.52 -10.46 18.10
C THR A 9 12.49 -9.45 17.60
N ASP A 10 11.40 -9.22 18.34
CA ASP A 10 10.38 -8.22 18.00
C ASP A 10 10.88 -6.80 18.29
N ILE A 11 11.63 -6.63 19.38
CA ILE A 11 12.32 -5.38 19.70
C ILE A 11 13.37 -5.07 18.62
N LEU A 12 14.09 -6.08 18.12
CA LEU A 12 15.05 -5.90 17.05
C LEU A 12 14.37 -5.56 15.71
N PHE A 13 13.27 -6.23 15.35
CA PHE A 13 12.52 -5.92 14.13
C PHE A 13 11.89 -4.53 14.19
N ILE A 14 11.26 -4.18 15.31
CA ILE A 14 10.67 -2.85 15.55
C ILE A 14 11.77 -1.79 15.63
N ASN A 15 12.91 -2.02 16.29
CA ASN A 15 14.01 -1.06 16.31
C ASN A 15 14.72 -0.94 14.96
N THR A 16 14.77 -2.00 14.15
CA THR A 16 15.31 -1.93 12.78
C THR A 16 14.36 -1.17 11.86
N LEU A 17 13.04 -1.36 11.99
CA LEU A 17 12.03 -0.60 11.26
C LEU A 17 11.92 0.86 11.73
N LEU A 18 12.01 1.10 13.03
CA LEU A 18 12.02 2.44 13.62
C LEU A 18 13.35 3.14 13.36
N ARG A 19 14.51 2.48 13.34
CA ARG A 19 15.77 3.10 12.85
C ARG A 19 15.77 3.28 11.33
N ALA A 20 15.05 2.45 10.57
CA ALA A 20 14.81 2.69 9.15
C ALA A 20 13.82 3.87 8.92
N SER A 21 12.95 4.18 9.88
CA SER A 21 11.95 5.27 9.79
C SER A 21 12.42 6.59 10.44
N TYR A 22 13.19 6.53 11.53
CA TYR A 22 13.83 7.68 12.21
C TYR A 22 15.24 7.96 11.73
N GLY A 23 15.82 7.04 10.95
CA GLY A 23 16.83 7.41 10.00
C GLY A 23 16.18 8.34 8.98
N ILE A 24 16.45 9.63 9.09
CA ILE A 24 16.25 10.63 8.04
C ILE A 24 17.07 10.34 6.73
N PRO A 25 17.91 9.28 6.55
CA PRO A 25 18.53 9.00 5.25
C PRO A 25 17.71 8.38 4.11
N PRO A 26 16.65 7.56 4.26
CA PRO A 26 15.99 6.93 3.09
C PRO A 26 15.12 7.90 2.32
N ILE A 27 14.46 8.84 3.03
CA ILE A 27 13.68 9.90 2.40
C ILE A 27 14.64 10.88 1.71
N PHE A 28 15.67 11.37 2.40
CA PHE A 28 16.66 12.25 1.78
C PHE A 28 17.51 11.55 0.70
N GLY A 29 17.81 10.26 0.85
CA GLY A 29 18.55 9.46 -0.13
C GLY A 29 17.73 9.18 -1.39
N GLY A 30 16.44 8.86 -1.24
CA GLY A 30 15.49 8.76 -2.35
C GLY A 30 15.30 10.08 -3.07
N PHE A 31 15.17 11.19 -2.34
CA PHE A 31 15.11 12.54 -2.91
C PHE A 31 16.42 12.93 -3.61
N CYS A 32 17.58 12.75 -2.98
CA CYS A 32 18.88 13.09 -3.59
C CYS A 32 19.18 12.23 -4.82
N CYS A 33 18.85 10.93 -4.79
CA CYS A 33 19.06 10.03 -5.93
C CYS A 33 18.09 10.35 -7.07
N THR A 34 16.84 10.70 -6.78
CA THR A 34 15.87 11.13 -7.81
C THR A 34 16.25 12.49 -8.40
N PHE A 35 16.67 13.48 -7.60
CA PHE A 35 17.22 14.74 -8.11
C PHE A 35 18.47 14.52 -8.98
N TYR A 36 19.38 13.65 -8.54
CA TYR A 36 20.57 13.27 -9.32
C TYR A 36 20.20 12.62 -10.66
N LEU A 37 19.23 11.69 -10.67
CA LEU A 37 18.73 11.04 -11.87
C LEU A 37 17.96 12.02 -12.77
N VAL A 38 17.19 12.98 -12.23
CA VAL A 38 16.50 14.04 -13.00
C VAL A 38 17.50 14.96 -13.70
N VAL A 39 18.67 15.20 -13.08
CA VAL A 39 19.74 16.01 -13.67
C VAL A 39 20.51 15.24 -14.75
N ARG A 40 20.74 13.92 -14.56
CA ARG A 40 21.53 13.09 -15.48
C ARG A 40 20.72 12.49 -16.64
N VAL A 41 19.44 12.20 -16.43
CA VAL A 41 18.51 11.63 -17.42
C VAL A 41 17.73 12.76 -18.07
N ARG A 42 17.52 12.69 -19.40
CA ARG A 42 16.66 13.66 -20.10
C ARG A 42 15.28 13.69 -19.42
N LYS A 43 14.92 14.83 -18.81
CA LYS A 43 13.70 15.07 -18.01
C LYS A 43 12.42 14.44 -18.59
N ARG A 44 12.24 14.48 -19.92
CA ARG A 44 11.06 13.94 -20.62
C ARG A 44 11.09 12.41 -20.85
N LYS A 45 12.27 11.78 -20.88
CA LYS A 45 12.37 10.31 -20.87
C LYS A 45 12.01 9.79 -19.48
N MET A 46 12.52 10.43 -18.43
CA MET A 46 12.21 10.08 -17.04
C MET A 46 10.71 10.16 -16.73
N LEU A 47 9.99 11.17 -17.26
CA LEU A 47 8.54 11.26 -17.13
C LEU A 47 7.83 10.02 -17.73
N ARG A 48 8.23 9.57 -18.92
CA ARG A 48 7.62 8.39 -19.57
C ARG A 48 7.92 7.10 -18.81
N TRP A 49 9.17 6.88 -18.41
CA TRP A 49 9.54 5.72 -17.59
C TRP A 49 8.80 5.71 -16.26
N GLY A 50 8.65 6.87 -15.62
CA GLY A 50 7.87 7.05 -14.40
C GLY A 50 6.39 6.72 -14.57
N LEU A 51 5.78 7.15 -15.68
CA LEU A 51 4.37 6.83 -15.99
C LEU A 51 4.15 5.33 -16.21
N TYR A 52 5.05 4.66 -16.95
CA TYR A 52 4.97 3.20 -17.11
C TYR A 52 5.16 2.46 -15.79
N TRP A 53 6.08 2.94 -14.95
CA TRP A 53 6.32 2.35 -13.64
C TRP A 53 5.15 2.57 -12.69
N MET A 54 4.51 3.74 -12.73
CA MET A 54 3.29 4.02 -11.97
C MET A 54 2.16 3.09 -12.40
N LEU A 55 1.89 2.99 -13.71
CA LEU A 55 0.84 2.12 -14.24
C LEU A 55 1.10 0.65 -13.88
N GLY A 56 2.33 0.18 -14.03
CA GLY A 56 2.74 -1.17 -13.62
C GLY A 56 2.59 -1.40 -12.12
N GLY A 57 2.93 -0.41 -11.29
CA GLY A 57 2.78 -0.48 -9.84
C GLY A 57 1.31 -0.55 -9.39
N VAL A 58 0.43 0.28 -9.94
CA VAL A 58 -1.00 0.25 -9.61
C VAL A 58 -1.67 -1.03 -10.11
N LEU A 59 -1.33 -1.51 -11.32
CA LEU A 59 -1.80 -2.80 -11.82
C LEU A 59 -1.29 -3.97 -10.97
N GLY A 60 -0.02 -3.94 -10.57
CA GLY A 60 0.57 -4.94 -9.69
C GLY A 60 -0.11 -4.99 -8.33
N LEU A 61 -0.37 -3.82 -7.73
CA LEU A 61 -1.15 -3.74 -6.48
C LEU A 61 -2.58 -4.26 -6.67
N SER A 62 -3.26 -3.87 -7.75
CA SER A 62 -4.60 -4.38 -8.08
C SER A 62 -4.63 -5.91 -8.19
N PHE A 63 -3.62 -6.48 -8.86
CA PHE A 63 -3.47 -7.92 -9.00
C PHE A 63 -3.23 -8.60 -7.65
N LEU A 64 -2.34 -8.06 -6.81
CA LEU A 64 -2.07 -8.62 -5.48
C LEU A 64 -3.32 -8.62 -4.59
N PHE A 65 -4.09 -7.53 -4.62
CA PHE A 65 -5.37 -7.44 -3.89
C PHE A 65 -6.44 -8.40 -4.44
N MET A 66 -6.42 -8.70 -5.74
CA MET A 66 -7.33 -9.67 -6.34
C MET A 66 -6.97 -11.11 -5.98
N VAL A 67 -5.67 -11.42 -5.91
CA VAL A 67 -5.17 -12.76 -5.55
C VAL A 67 -5.34 -13.05 -4.06
N SER A 68 -5.22 -12.04 -3.20
CA SER A 68 -5.40 -12.20 -1.77
C SER A 68 -6.18 -11.01 -1.19
N PRO A 69 -7.50 -11.14 -1.00
CA PRO A 69 -8.32 -10.06 -0.44
C PRO A 69 -8.04 -9.80 1.06
N GLY A 70 -7.28 -10.68 1.72
CA GLY A 70 -6.95 -10.62 3.14
C GLY A 70 -5.47 -10.36 3.41
N PHE A 71 -5.18 -9.51 4.40
CA PHE A 71 -3.80 -9.20 4.83
C PHE A 71 -3.24 -10.21 5.84
N THR A 72 -4.10 -11.03 6.43
CA THR A 72 -3.76 -11.97 7.50
C THR A 72 -4.18 -13.39 7.13
N GLU A 73 -3.85 -14.35 7.98
CA GLU A 73 -4.24 -15.74 7.79
C GLU A 73 -5.77 -15.91 7.84
N ALA A 74 -6.28 -16.76 6.95
CA ALA A 74 -7.71 -17.04 6.84
C ALA A 74 -8.18 -18.01 7.94
N VAL A 75 -9.43 -17.88 8.34
CA VAL A 75 -10.10 -18.82 9.25
C VAL A 75 -10.72 -19.95 8.42
N SER A 76 -10.26 -21.18 8.60
CA SER A 76 -10.91 -22.33 7.96
C SER A 76 -12.16 -22.75 8.74
N ARG A 77 -13.24 -22.98 7.98
CA ARG A 77 -14.46 -23.62 8.46
C ARG A 77 -14.20 -25.03 8.96
N SER A 78 -13.31 -25.80 8.32
CA SER A 78 -13.01 -27.18 8.74
C SER A 78 -12.35 -27.22 10.11
N GLU A 79 -11.35 -26.37 10.33
CA GLU A 79 -10.65 -26.27 11.61
C GLU A 79 -11.62 -25.79 12.69
N SER A 80 -12.36 -24.71 12.43
CA SER A 80 -13.30 -24.16 13.42
C SER A 80 -14.43 -25.14 13.72
N THR A 81 -15.24 -25.51 12.73
CA THR A 81 -16.53 -26.19 12.95
C THR A 81 -16.45 -27.71 12.99
N ILE A 82 -15.38 -28.34 12.48
CA ILE A 82 -15.24 -29.80 12.49
C ILE A 82 -14.25 -30.22 13.57
N HIS A 83 -13.07 -29.59 13.64
CA HIS A 83 -12.02 -29.94 14.59
C HIS A 83 -12.35 -29.43 16.01
N PHE A 84 -12.63 -28.13 16.14
CA PHE A 84 -12.80 -27.50 17.45
C PHE A 84 -14.25 -27.34 17.91
N LYS A 85 -15.25 -27.64 17.07
CA LYS A 85 -16.71 -27.64 17.32
C LYS A 85 -17.18 -26.73 18.47
N ASN A 86 -17.13 -27.23 19.71
CA ASN A 86 -17.70 -26.60 20.90
C ASN A 86 -16.92 -25.36 21.38
N ASN A 87 -15.68 -25.19 20.94
CA ASN A 87 -14.81 -24.09 21.39
C ASN A 87 -14.76 -22.94 20.39
N THR A 88 -15.61 -22.96 19.36
CA THR A 88 -15.66 -21.90 18.34
C THR A 88 -16.36 -20.66 18.82
N CYS A 89 -15.87 -19.50 18.36
CA CYS A 89 -16.48 -18.21 18.67
C CYS A 89 -17.93 -18.16 18.17
N LEU A 90 -18.89 -17.80 19.03
CA LEU A 90 -20.31 -17.71 18.62
C LEU A 90 -20.49 -16.74 17.44
N SER A 91 -19.79 -15.59 17.48
CA SER A 91 -19.83 -14.59 16.41
C SER A 91 -19.42 -15.14 15.05
N TYR A 92 -18.53 -16.14 15.01
CA TYR A 92 -18.10 -16.81 13.78
C TYR A 92 -19.21 -17.70 13.22
N ILE A 93 -19.85 -18.52 14.07
CA ILE A 93 -20.88 -19.47 13.64
C ILE A 93 -22.17 -18.76 13.23
N THR A 94 -22.50 -17.64 13.86
CA THR A 94 -23.71 -16.86 13.55
C THR A 94 -23.55 -15.96 12.32
N ALA A 95 -22.34 -15.80 11.80
CA ALA A 95 -22.09 -14.92 10.67
C ALA A 95 -22.53 -15.56 9.35
N PRO A 96 -23.16 -14.79 8.43
CA PRO A 96 -23.55 -15.30 7.12
C PRO A 96 -22.36 -15.62 6.20
N ASP A 97 -21.23 -14.92 6.37
CA ASP A 97 -20.06 -14.99 5.48
C ASP A 97 -18.84 -15.66 6.14
N THR A 98 -19.02 -16.81 6.80
CA THR A 98 -17.95 -17.47 7.58
C THR A 98 -16.68 -17.81 6.79
N ASP A 99 -16.79 -17.91 5.46
CA ASP A 99 -15.70 -18.34 4.57
C ASP A 99 -14.78 -17.19 4.16
N SER A 100 -15.18 -15.94 4.38
CA SER A 100 -14.35 -14.75 4.13
C SER A 100 -13.70 -14.19 5.39
N TRP A 101 -13.73 -14.93 6.50
CA TRP A 101 -13.19 -14.46 7.77
C TRP A 101 -11.69 -14.66 7.83
N ASP A 102 -11.00 -13.60 8.23
CA ASP A 102 -9.57 -13.62 8.52
C ASP A 102 -9.32 -13.51 10.03
N CYS A 103 -8.07 -13.75 10.45
CA CYS A 103 -7.63 -13.57 11.83
C CYS A 103 -8.09 -12.23 12.43
N LEU A 104 -7.92 -11.11 11.69
CA LEU A 104 -8.35 -9.79 12.16
C LEU A 104 -9.86 -9.71 12.41
N THR A 105 -10.67 -10.23 11.48
CA THR A 105 -12.13 -10.27 11.61
C THR A 105 -12.54 -11.08 12.83
N CYS A 106 -11.87 -12.21 13.08
CA CYS A 106 -12.11 -13.02 14.28
C CYS A 106 -11.78 -12.26 15.58
N LEU A 107 -10.64 -11.58 15.65
CA LEU A 107 -10.23 -10.81 16.83
C LEU A 107 -11.14 -9.60 17.09
N GLN A 108 -11.66 -8.98 16.03
CA GLN A 108 -12.54 -7.81 16.11
C GLN A 108 -14.01 -8.18 16.40
N ALA A 109 -14.41 -9.43 16.19
CA ALA A 109 -15.81 -9.85 16.31
C ALA A 109 -16.33 -9.83 17.76
N SER A 110 -15.51 -10.19 18.75
CA SER A 110 -15.89 -10.06 20.17
C SER A 110 -14.69 -10.05 21.11
N THR A 111 -14.84 -9.44 22.29
CA THR A 111 -13.78 -9.29 23.31
C THR A 111 -13.36 -10.60 23.99
N GLY A 112 -14.02 -11.73 23.67
CA GLY A 112 -13.74 -13.05 24.22
C GLY A 112 -13.33 -14.07 23.16
N CYS A 113 -13.00 -13.64 21.94
CA CYS A 113 -12.56 -14.55 20.87
C CYS A 113 -11.08 -14.34 20.53
N GLY A 114 -10.45 -15.41 20.08
CA GLY A 114 -9.06 -15.44 19.69
C GLY A 114 -8.84 -16.36 18.49
N PHE A 115 -7.71 -16.15 17.82
CA PHE A 115 -7.30 -16.90 16.65
C PHE A 115 -6.29 -17.98 17.04
N CYS A 116 -6.58 -19.22 16.67
CA CYS A 116 -5.69 -20.36 16.81
C CYS A 116 -5.10 -20.71 15.45
N ARG A 117 -3.78 -20.59 15.31
CA ARG A 117 -3.10 -20.84 14.04
C ARG A 117 -3.09 -22.32 13.66
N GLY A 118 -3.32 -22.62 12.38
CA GLY A 118 -3.20 -23.98 11.85
C GLY A 118 -1.75 -24.47 11.79
N THR A 119 -1.54 -25.78 11.95
CA THR A 119 -0.22 -26.41 11.82
C THR A 119 0.13 -26.75 10.36
N HIS A 120 -0.89 -26.92 9.52
CA HIS A 120 -0.73 -27.29 8.12
C HIS A 120 -0.53 -26.04 7.25
N TYR A 121 0.69 -25.88 6.76
CA TYR A 121 1.00 -24.89 5.73
C TYR A 121 0.79 -25.49 4.33
N ASN A 122 0.10 -24.77 3.46
CA ASN A 122 0.04 -25.10 2.04
C ASN A 122 1.38 -24.76 1.34
N ILE A 123 1.54 -25.20 0.09
CA ILE A 123 2.74 -24.94 -0.74
C ILE A 123 3.07 -23.44 -0.85
N LEU A 124 2.07 -22.57 -0.67
CA LEU A 124 2.18 -21.10 -0.67
C LEU A 124 2.51 -20.50 0.72
N GLY A 125 2.74 -21.32 1.75
CA GLY A 125 2.98 -20.88 3.12
C GLY A 125 1.74 -20.39 3.86
N HIS A 126 0.53 -20.69 3.37
CA HIS A 126 -0.72 -20.37 4.05
C HIS A 126 -1.07 -21.43 5.08
N SER A 127 -1.22 -21.03 6.34
CA SER A 127 -1.89 -21.84 7.35
C SER A 127 -3.31 -21.32 7.54
N ASN A 128 -4.29 -22.22 7.59
CA ASN A 128 -5.65 -21.85 7.93
C ASN A 128 -5.85 -22.06 9.42
N GLY A 129 -6.28 -21.03 10.14
CA GLY A 129 -6.54 -21.10 11.57
C GLY A 129 -8.00 -21.36 11.90
N ALA A 130 -8.29 -21.41 13.20
CA ALA A 130 -9.64 -21.48 13.75
C ALA A 130 -9.94 -20.26 14.63
N CYS A 131 -11.19 -19.81 14.63
CA CYS A 131 -11.66 -18.76 15.53
C CYS A 131 -12.30 -19.39 16.77
N LEU A 132 -11.64 -19.27 17.92
CA LEU A 132 -12.03 -19.95 19.16
C LEU A 132 -12.39 -18.96 20.27
N ILE A 133 -13.14 -19.44 21.26
CA ILE A 133 -13.45 -18.71 22.49
C ILE A 133 -12.21 -18.72 23.39
N ALA A 134 -11.87 -17.56 23.95
CA ALA A 134 -10.87 -17.40 24.99
C ALA A 134 -11.50 -17.78 26.35
N GLU A 135 -10.81 -18.60 27.13
CA GLU A 135 -11.18 -18.86 28.53
C GLU A 135 -10.97 -17.61 29.40
N SER A 136 -11.40 -17.67 30.66
CA SER A 136 -11.25 -16.57 31.64
C SER A 136 -9.81 -16.08 31.82
N ASN A 137 -8.83 -16.93 31.52
CA ASN A 137 -7.40 -16.60 31.57
C ASN A 137 -6.89 -15.88 30.30
N GLY A 138 -7.76 -15.63 29.31
CA GLY A 138 -7.39 -14.99 28.03
C GLY A 138 -6.69 -15.92 27.03
N THR A 139 -6.68 -17.23 27.31
CA THR A 139 -6.05 -18.27 26.48
C THR A 139 -7.07 -19.34 26.09
N SER A 140 -6.76 -20.13 25.06
CA SER A 140 -7.53 -21.33 24.71
C SER A 140 -6.68 -22.55 25.01
N LYS A 141 -7.06 -23.36 26.01
CA LYS A 141 -6.32 -24.59 26.36
C LYS A 141 -6.29 -25.55 25.18
N VAL A 142 -7.40 -25.68 24.46
CA VAL A 142 -7.51 -26.61 23.33
C VAL A 142 -6.57 -26.24 22.17
N CYS A 143 -6.30 -24.95 21.96
CA CYS A 143 -5.27 -24.52 21.00
C CYS A 143 -3.85 -24.84 21.49
N ILE A 144 -3.58 -24.56 22.78
CA ILE A 144 -2.24 -24.72 23.38
C ILE A 144 -1.88 -26.19 23.56
N ASP A 145 -2.85 -27.05 23.88
CA ASP A 145 -2.67 -28.50 24.06
C ASP A 145 -2.25 -29.18 22.75
N GLU A 146 -2.65 -28.63 21.60
CA GLU A 146 -2.18 -29.06 20.27
C GLU A 146 -0.85 -28.40 19.85
N ASN A 147 -0.19 -27.68 20.76
CA ASN A 147 1.04 -26.96 20.52
C ASN A 147 0.93 -25.92 19.38
N ARG A 148 -0.25 -25.31 19.22
CA ARG A 148 -0.53 -24.28 18.21
C ARG A 148 -0.32 -22.88 18.77
N PHE A 149 -0.02 -21.93 17.89
CA PHE A 149 0.13 -20.54 18.27
C PHE A 149 -1.23 -19.87 18.49
N TRP A 150 -1.41 -19.29 19.68
CA TRP A 150 -2.62 -18.59 20.10
C TRP A 150 -2.44 -17.08 20.05
N SER A 151 -3.40 -16.38 19.46
CA SER A 151 -3.37 -14.92 19.32
C SER A 151 -4.71 -14.28 19.67
N THR A 152 -4.70 -13.25 20.52
CA THR A 152 -5.88 -12.47 20.89
C THR A 152 -5.76 -10.98 20.58
N LYS A 153 -4.55 -10.52 20.25
CA LYS A 153 -4.26 -9.08 20.08
C LYS A 153 -3.71 -8.73 18.71
N HIS A 154 -2.86 -9.58 18.16
CA HIS A 154 -2.16 -9.31 16.90
C HIS A 154 -2.27 -10.53 15.99
N CYS A 155 -2.37 -10.27 14.70
CA CYS A 155 -2.31 -11.27 13.65
C CYS A 155 -1.03 -11.07 12.87
N GLU A 156 -0.34 -12.15 12.52
CA GLU A 156 0.83 -12.01 11.65
C GLU A 156 0.39 -11.81 10.19
N PRO A 157 1.14 -11.00 9.43
CA PRO A 157 0.86 -10.78 8.03
C PRO A 157 1.18 -12.03 7.21
N ASN A 158 0.31 -12.35 6.26
CA ASN A 158 0.57 -13.41 5.30
C ASN A 158 1.68 -12.99 4.30
N VAL A 159 2.19 -13.93 3.50
CA VAL A 159 3.25 -13.66 2.52
C VAL A 159 2.81 -12.58 1.51
N PHE A 160 1.55 -12.63 1.07
CA PHE A 160 0.98 -11.67 0.12
C PHE A 160 0.90 -10.26 0.68
N SER A 161 0.54 -10.10 1.94
CA SER A 161 0.49 -8.83 2.67
C SER A 161 1.86 -8.18 2.73
N ARG A 162 2.91 -8.97 3.00
CA ARG A 162 4.29 -8.48 2.93
C ARG A 162 4.66 -8.03 1.51
N LEU A 163 4.23 -8.76 0.48
CA LEU A 163 4.44 -8.38 -0.92
C LEU A 163 3.66 -7.13 -1.32
N VAL A 164 2.42 -6.98 -0.86
CA VAL A 164 1.58 -5.78 -1.05
C VAL A 164 2.25 -4.58 -0.42
N PHE A 165 2.70 -4.70 0.82
CA PHE A 165 3.42 -3.63 1.51
C PHE A 165 4.71 -3.24 0.78
N LEU A 166 5.52 -4.23 0.38
CA LEU A 166 6.74 -3.98 -0.39
C LEU A 166 6.45 -3.31 -1.74
N SER A 167 5.43 -3.79 -2.46
CA SER A 167 4.99 -3.20 -3.73
C SER A 167 4.53 -1.76 -3.55
N PHE A 168 3.76 -1.48 -2.50
CA PHE A 168 3.29 -0.13 -2.17
C PHE A 168 4.44 0.84 -1.86
N VAL A 169 5.46 0.37 -1.14
CA VAL A 169 6.68 1.16 -0.87
C VAL A 169 7.42 1.47 -2.17
N ILE A 170 7.66 0.47 -3.01
CA ILE A 170 8.34 0.66 -4.31
C ILE A 170 7.55 1.60 -5.21
N TYR A 171 6.23 1.46 -5.25
CA TYR A 171 5.32 2.35 -5.98
C TYR A 171 5.46 3.80 -5.50
N THR A 172 5.42 4.02 -4.18
CA THR A 172 5.50 5.35 -3.57
C THR A 172 6.82 6.04 -3.88
N PHE A 173 7.96 5.35 -3.73
CA PHE A 173 9.27 5.90 -4.09
C PHE A 173 9.35 6.34 -5.55
N SER A 174 8.76 5.55 -6.44
CA SER A 174 8.80 5.79 -7.88
C SER A 174 7.90 6.96 -8.29
N TYR A 175 6.74 7.08 -7.63
CA TYR A 175 5.81 8.20 -7.78
C TYR A 175 6.46 9.53 -7.38
N SER A 176 7.04 9.61 -6.18
CA SER A 176 7.69 10.82 -5.67
C SER A 176 8.83 11.30 -6.58
N GLY A 177 9.64 10.37 -7.09
CA GLY A 177 10.77 10.73 -7.96
C GLY A 177 10.37 11.24 -9.33
N SER A 178 9.32 10.69 -9.93
CA SER A 178 9.01 10.90 -11.35
C SER A 178 7.86 11.86 -11.59
N LEU A 179 6.72 11.65 -10.91
CA LEU A 179 5.47 12.35 -11.24
C LEU A 179 5.23 13.55 -10.35
N GLU A 180 5.82 13.60 -9.18
CA GLU A 180 5.75 14.79 -8.34
C GLU A 180 6.71 15.85 -8.86
N ILE A 181 8.00 15.53 -8.97
CA ILE A 181 9.04 16.52 -9.28
C ILE A 181 9.00 17.00 -10.75
N VAL A 182 8.82 16.09 -11.71
CA VAL A 182 9.01 16.43 -13.14
C VAL A 182 7.94 17.40 -13.68
N PRO A 183 6.64 17.28 -13.36
CA PRO A 183 5.63 18.24 -13.78
C PRO A 183 5.88 19.65 -13.24
N TRP A 184 6.32 19.81 -11.98
CA TRP A 184 6.67 21.14 -11.44
C TRP A 184 7.84 21.77 -12.19
N ILE A 185 8.88 20.98 -12.50
CA ILE A 185 10.01 21.46 -13.29
C ILE A 185 9.54 21.88 -14.68
N ILE A 186 8.74 21.05 -15.35
CA ILE A 186 8.24 21.35 -16.70
C ILE A 186 7.34 22.60 -16.68
N ASN A 187 6.43 22.70 -15.71
CA ASN A 187 5.54 23.85 -15.52
C ASN A 187 6.32 25.16 -15.39
N SER A 188 7.43 25.15 -14.63
CA SER A 188 8.28 26.33 -14.49
C SER A 188 9.01 26.73 -15.78
N GLN A 189 9.21 25.80 -16.72
CA GLN A 189 9.96 26.03 -17.97
C GLN A 189 9.11 26.52 -19.13
N PHE A 190 7.78 26.30 -19.08
CA PHE A 190 6.87 26.70 -20.16
C PHE A 190 6.59 28.20 -20.17
N TYR A 191 6.51 28.84 -19.00
CA TYR A 191 6.08 30.22 -18.90
C TYR A 191 7.23 31.23 -18.90
N PRO A 192 7.06 32.40 -19.57
CA PRO A 192 7.98 33.51 -19.46
C PRO A 192 8.02 34.06 -18.02
N ILE A 193 9.13 34.73 -17.66
CA ILE A 193 9.46 35.05 -16.26
C ILE A 193 8.41 35.97 -15.63
N GLU A 194 7.86 36.88 -16.41
CA GLU A 194 6.94 37.94 -16.01
C GLU A 194 5.60 37.40 -15.50
N VAL A 195 5.16 36.24 -16.00
CA VAL A 195 3.85 35.65 -15.68
C VAL A 195 3.96 34.31 -14.93
N ARG A 196 5.18 33.82 -14.71
CA ARG A 196 5.45 32.52 -14.08
C ARG A 196 4.80 32.38 -12.70
N GLY A 197 4.74 33.46 -11.92
CA GLY A 197 4.11 33.45 -10.59
C GLY A 197 2.62 33.14 -10.64
N VAL A 198 1.88 33.80 -11.54
CA VAL A 198 0.42 33.63 -11.66
C VAL A 198 0.08 32.23 -12.18
N TYR A 199 0.70 31.79 -13.27
CA TYR A 199 0.46 30.45 -13.82
C TYR A 199 0.94 29.33 -12.88
N GLY A 200 2.05 29.56 -12.16
CA GLY A 200 2.52 28.64 -11.12
C GLY A 200 1.53 28.51 -9.96
N GLY A 201 1.00 29.63 -9.46
CA GLY A 201 -0.02 29.65 -8.41
C GLY A 201 -1.33 28.99 -8.83
N MET A 202 -1.82 29.26 -10.05
CA MET A 202 -2.99 28.59 -10.60
C MET A 202 -2.80 27.07 -10.74
N ALA A 203 -1.63 26.63 -11.21
CA ALA A 203 -1.30 25.21 -11.30
C ALA A 203 -1.27 24.56 -9.90
N ALA A 204 -0.71 25.23 -8.90
CA ALA A 204 -0.69 24.77 -7.52
C ALA A 204 -2.10 24.65 -6.92
N ALA A 205 -2.93 25.69 -7.06
CA ALA A 205 -4.31 25.67 -6.57
C ALA A 205 -5.11 24.53 -7.20
N THR A 206 -4.99 24.35 -8.51
CA THR A 206 -5.66 23.29 -9.26
C THR A 206 -5.19 21.90 -8.81
N ASN A 207 -3.87 21.71 -8.62
CA ASN A 207 -3.31 20.45 -8.12
C ASN A 207 -3.84 20.07 -6.74
N TRP A 208 -3.80 21.00 -5.79
CA TRP A 208 -4.28 20.74 -4.42
C TRP A 208 -5.79 20.51 -4.37
N PHE A 209 -6.56 21.24 -5.18
CA PHE A 209 -8.00 21.01 -5.30
C PHE A 209 -8.29 19.57 -5.77
N PHE A 210 -7.68 19.14 -6.88
CA PHE A 210 -7.89 17.78 -7.39
C PHE A 210 -7.33 16.70 -6.46
N PHE A 211 -6.23 16.96 -5.76
CA PHE A 211 -5.70 16.05 -4.75
C PHE A 211 -6.72 15.77 -3.64
N LEU A 212 -7.36 16.81 -3.11
CA LEU A 212 -8.40 16.66 -2.09
C LEU A 212 -9.62 15.89 -2.63
N VAL A 213 -10.06 16.21 -3.85
CA VAL A 213 -11.17 15.52 -4.50
C VAL A 213 -10.88 14.02 -4.66
N ILE A 214 -9.67 13.67 -5.14
CA ILE A 214 -9.26 12.26 -5.33
C ILE A 214 -9.18 11.52 -4.00
N ILE A 215 -8.67 12.14 -2.93
CA ILE A 215 -8.63 11.50 -1.60
C ILE A 215 -10.04 11.18 -1.10
N LEU A 216 -10.96 12.15 -1.18
CA LEU A 216 -12.34 11.96 -0.71
C LEU A 216 -13.07 10.89 -1.51
N LEU A 217 -12.93 10.90 -2.84
CA LEU A 217 -13.50 9.87 -3.72
C LEU A 217 -12.90 8.49 -3.41
N SER A 218 -11.58 8.41 -3.24
CA SER A 218 -10.90 7.14 -2.95
C SER A 218 -11.36 6.56 -1.62
N PHE A 219 -11.51 7.38 -0.58
CA PHE A 219 -12.04 6.92 0.71
C PHE A 219 -13.47 6.36 0.55
N PHE A 220 -14.35 7.12 -0.11
CA PHE A 220 -15.72 6.70 -0.35
C PHE A 220 -15.80 5.36 -1.10
N PHE A 221 -15.08 5.24 -2.23
CA PHE A 221 -15.09 4.01 -3.02
C PHE A 221 -14.45 2.82 -2.28
N ASN A 222 -13.43 3.04 -1.44
CA ASN A 222 -12.85 1.96 -0.64
C ASN A 222 -13.85 1.42 0.38
N SER A 223 -14.66 2.29 0.98
CA SER A 223 -15.70 1.87 1.93
C SER A 223 -16.89 1.19 1.25
N THR A 224 -17.27 1.58 0.03
CA THR A 224 -18.48 1.04 -0.63
C THR A 224 -18.21 -0.14 -1.57
N LEU A 225 -17.11 -0.11 -2.32
CA LEU A 225 -16.80 -1.06 -3.41
C LEU A 225 -15.54 -1.90 -3.13
N GLY A 226 -14.82 -1.57 -2.06
CA GLY A 226 -13.60 -2.27 -1.65
C GLY A 226 -12.34 -1.84 -2.41
N PRO A 227 -11.17 -2.26 -1.91
CA PRO A 227 -9.86 -1.79 -2.41
C PRO A 227 -9.54 -2.25 -3.83
N VAL A 228 -9.94 -3.47 -4.23
CA VAL A 228 -9.66 -3.97 -5.59
C VAL A 228 -10.25 -3.04 -6.65
N PHE A 229 -11.51 -2.62 -6.46
CA PHE A 229 -12.18 -1.74 -7.41
C PHE A 229 -11.53 -0.36 -7.47
N THR A 230 -11.14 0.20 -6.32
CA THR A 230 -10.51 1.53 -6.28
C THR A 230 -9.17 1.55 -7.01
N PHE A 231 -8.31 0.56 -6.78
CA PHE A 231 -7.03 0.46 -7.48
C PHE A 231 -7.18 0.22 -8.98
N LEU A 232 -8.18 -0.57 -9.41
CA LEU A 232 -8.49 -0.73 -10.84
C LEU A 232 -8.96 0.57 -11.49
N LEU A 233 -9.81 1.34 -10.81
CA LEU A 233 -10.26 2.64 -11.30
C LEU A 233 -9.09 3.63 -11.43
N ILE A 234 -8.20 3.68 -10.43
CA ILE A 234 -6.98 4.50 -10.46
C ILE A 234 -6.06 4.06 -11.60
N SER A 235 -5.96 2.75 -11.87
CA SER A 235 -5.19 2.22 -13.01
C SER A 235 -5.74 2.71 -14.35
N LEU A 236 -7.06 2.64 -14.54
CA LEU A 236 -7.72 3.13 -15.76
C LEU A 236 -7.48 4.64 -15.97
N LEU A 237 -7.64 5.43 -14.91
CA LEU A 237 -7.36 6.87 -14.95
C LEU A 237 -5.89 7.16 -15.27
N SER A 238 -4.97 6.40 -14.67
CA SER A 238 -3.52 6.52 -14.94
C SER A 238 -3.20 6.20 -16.40
N PHE A 239 -3.87 5.23 -17.00
CA PHE A 239 -3.76 4.91 -18.42
C PHE A 239 -4.27 6.07 -19.30
N CYS A 240 -5.43 6.66 -18.98
CA CYS A 240 -5.92 7.84 -19.68
C CYS A 240 -4.95 9.02 -19.60
N VAL A 241 -4.37 9.28 -18.42
CA VAL A 241 -3.35 10.32 -18.23
C VAL A 241 -2.11 10.05 -19.08
N LEU A 242 -1.64 8.80 -19.16
CA LEU A 242 -0.52 8.42 -20.01
C LEU A 242 -0.78 8.76 -21.49
N LEU A 243 -1.99 8.45 -21.99
CA LEU A 243 -2.38 8.80 -23.36
C LEU A 243 -2.44 10.31 -23.59
N LEU A 244 -3.02 11.06 -22.65
CA LEU A 244 -3.08 12.52 -22.71
C LEU A 244 -1.68 13.13 -22.74
N ILE A 245 -0.78 12.69 -21.85
CA ILE A 245 0.60 13.19 -21.82
C ILE A 245 1.32 12.89 -23.14
N LYS A 246 1.15 11.68 -23.70
CA LYS A 246 1.75 11.32 -24.98
C LYS A 246 1.22 12.19 -26.14
N SER A 247 -0.04 12.59 -26.09
CA SER A 247 -0.67 13.42 -27.12
C SER A 247 -0.33 14.91 -26.98
N PHE A 248 -0.46 15.46 -25.76
CA PHE A 248 -0.34 16.90 -25.48
C PHE A 248 1.08 17.37 -25.19
N VAL A 249 2.00 16.47 -24.83
CA VAL A 249 3.41 16.82 -24.58
C VAL A 249 4.26 16.35 -25.77
N PRO A 250 4.34 17.13 -26.85
CA PRO A 250 5.17 16.77 -28.00
C PRO A 250 6.64 16.62 -27.59
N GLU A 251 7.27 15.52 -28.01
CA GLU A 251 8.63 15.12 -27.65
C GLU A 251 9.72 16.11 -28.12
N ASN A 252 9.36 17.07 -28.97
CA ASN A 252 10.23 17.89 -29.80
C ASN A 252 10.31 19.36 -29.35
N THR A 253 9.52 19.79 -28.36
CA THR A 253 9.45 21.21 -27.92
C THR A 253 10.57 21.61 -26.95
N GLY A 254 11.78 21.07 -27.14
CA GLY A 254 13.01 21.53 -26.46
C GLY A 254 13.86 22.49 -27.28
N PHE A 255 13.50 22.77 -28.54
CA PHE A 255 14.37 23.48 -29.48
C PHE A 255 14.01 24.94 -29.77
N PHE A 256 12.99 25.53 -29.14
CA PHE A 256 12.57 26.90 -29.49
C PHE A 256 13.05 28.01 -28.57
N THR A 257 13.49 27.72 -27.33
CA THR A 257 13.95 28.77 -26.40
C THR A 257 15.45 29.02 -26.43
N SER A 258 16.30 28.04 -26.79
CA SER A 258 17.75 28.31 -26.92
C SER A 258 18.13 28.94 -28.28
N ALA A 259 17.33 28.73 -29.32
CA ALA A 259 17.56 29.33 -30.64
C ALA A 259 17.29 30.84 -30.67
N ARG A 260 16.48 31.36 -29.74
CA ARG A 260 16.14 32.79 -29.68
C ARG A 260 17.16 33.63 -28.87
N LYS A 261 18.00 32.99 -28.04
CA LYS A 261 19.14 33.65 -27.37
C LYS A 261 20.37 33.74 -28.27
N ARG A 262 20.63 32.72 -29.10
CA ARG A 262 21.79 32.69 -30.01
C ARG A 262 21.65 33.54 -31.28
N LYS A 263 20.55 34.29 -31.44
CA LYS A 263 20.31 35.25 -32.53
C LYS A 263 20.31 36.71 -32.06
N ARG A 264 20.61 36.95 -30.79
CA ARG A 264 20.57 38.29 -30.16
C ARG A 264 21.84 38.62 -29.37
N ASP A 265 22.92 37.87 -29.63
CA ASP A 265 24.29 38.16 -29.23
C ASP A 265 25.14 38.16 -30.51
#